data_AF-A0A7H4MSD8-F1
#
_entry.id   AF-A0A7H4MSD8-F1
#
_cell.length_a   1.000
_cell.length_b   1.000
_cell.length_c   1.000
_cell.angle_alpha   90.00
_cell.angle_beta   90.00
_cell.angle_gamma   90.00
#
_symmetry.space_group_name_H-M   'P 1'
#
loop_
_entity.id
_entity.type
_entity.pdbx_description
1 polymer ?
#
loop_
_entity_poly.entity_id
_entity_poly.type
_entity_poly.pdbx_seq_one_letter_code
_entity_poly.pdbx_strand_id
1 'polypeptide(L)' 'MDSVFALPYKRVPHPAYGDARIPAYEMIRFSINIMRGCFGGCSFCSITEHEGRIIQSRSEDSIINEIEAIRDTVPGFTG' A
#
# COMPACT_ATOMS: atom_id res chain seq x y z
N MET A 1 12.26 3.59 -4.04
CA MET A 1 10.90 3.05 -3.83
C MET A 1 9.84 3.97 -4.41
N ASP A 2 10.01 5.29 -4.32
CA ASP A 2 9.01 6.28 -4.76
C ASP A 2 8.51 6.08 -6.20
N SER A 3 9.39 5.75 -7.15
CA SER A 3 8.99 5.50 -8.54
C SER A 3 7.97 4.36 -8.70
N VAL A 4 8.02 3.35 -7.84
CA VAL A 4 7.08 2.21 -7.87
C VAL A 4 5.72 2.64 -7.35
N PHE A 5 5.69 3.41 -6.25
CA PHE A 5 4.43 3.90 -5.66
C PHE A 5 3.79 5.04 -6.45
N ALA A 6 4.57 5.76 -7.27
CA ALA A 6 4.09 6.82 -8.15
C ALA A 6 3.41 6.29 -9.44
N LEU A 7 3.38 4.98 -9.67
CA LEU A 7 2.66 4.41 -10.82
C LEU A 7 1.15 4.68 -10.74
N PRO A 8 0.44 4.80 -11.87
CA PRO A 8 -0.97 5.20 -11.91
C PRO A 8 -1.92 4.06 -11.52
N TYR A 9 -1.88 3.65 -10.25
CA TYR A 9 -2.76 2.63 -9.70
C TYR A 9 -4.21 3.11 -9.62
N LYS A 10 -5.16 2.26 -10.01
CA LYS A 10 -6.59 2.59 -9.93
C LYS A 10 -7.16 2.65 -8.51
N ARG A 11 -6.49 2.02 -7.53
CA ARG A 11 -6.88 1.98 -6.11
C ARG A 11 -8.31 1.52 -5.81
N VAL A 12 -8.93 0.81 -6.76
CA VAL A 12 -10.24 0.18 -6.63
C VAL A 12 -10.16 -1.28 -7.08
N PRO A 13 -11.09 -2.15 -6.66
CA PRO A 13 -11.14 -3.52 -7.13
C PRO A 13 -11.13 -3.64 -8.64
N HIS A 14 -10.53 -4.73 -9.14
CA HIS A 14 -10.54 -5.00 -10.57
C HIS A 14 -11.99 -5.12 -11.09
N PRO A 15 -12.36 -4.54 -12.25
CA PRO A 15 -13.74 -4.53 -12.74
C PRO A 15 -14.39 -5.92 -12.87
N ALA A 16 -13.57 -6.96 -13.07
CA ALA A 16 -14.03 -8.35 -13.14
C ALA A 16 -14.75 -8.83 -11.86
N TYR A 17 -14.52 -8.20 -10.71
CA TYR A 17 -15.20 -8.54 -9.46
C TYR A 17 -16.62 -7.95 -9.37
N GLY A 18 -17.02 -7.04 -10.27
CA GLY A 18 -18.34 -6.41 -10.25
C GLY A 18 -18.69 -5.84 -8.88
N ASP A 19 -19.86 -6.20 -8.37
CA ASP A 19 -20.37 -5.78 -7.05
C ASP A 19 -19.96 -6.70 -5.90
N ALA A 20 -19.01 -7.62 -6.13
CA ALA A 20 -18.57 -8.53 -5.08
C ALA A 20 -17.88 -7.76 -3.95
N ARG A 21 -18.31 -8.03 -2.71
CA ARG A 21 -17.64 -7.51 -1.52
C ARG A 21 -16.29 -8.20 -1.36
N ILE A 22 -15.22 -7.40 -1.29
CA ILE A 22 -13.85 -7.88 -1.06
C ILE A 22 -13.40 -7.41 0.34
N PRO A 23 -13.44 -8.28 1.37
CA PRO A 23 -13.09 -7.88 2.73
C PRO A 23 -11.68 -7.29 2.86
N ALA A 24 -10.71 -7.84 2.11
CA ALA A 24 -9.35 -7.33 2.10
C ALA A 24 -9.27 -5.88 1.59
N TYR A 25 -10.08 -5.51 0.59
CA TYR A 25 -10.10 -4.15 0.05
C TYR A 25 -10.65 -3.15 1.07
N GLU A 26 -11.72 -3.51 1.79
CA GLU A 26 -12.29 -2.66 2.84
C GLU A 26 -11.26 -2.33 3.93
N MET A 27 -10.41 -3.30 4.27
CA MET A 27 -9.37 -3.14 5.27
C MET A 27 -8.20 -2.25 4.81
N ILE A 28 -7.75 -2.40 3.57
CA ILE A 28 -6.46 -1.80 3.12
C ILE A 28 -6.62 -0.56 2.23
N ARG A 29 -7.83 -0.21 1.77
CA ARG A 29 -8.03 0.85 0.75
C ARG A 29 -7.47 2.22 1.14
N PHE A 30 -7.37 2.51 2.44
CA PHE A 30 -6.82 3.76 2.98
C PHE A 30 -5.43 3.59 3.61
N SER A 31 -4.86 2.38 3.56
CA SER A 31 -3.53 2.11 4.10
C SER A 31 -2.44 2.58 3.14
N ILE A 32 -1.33 3.08 3.72
CA ILE A 32 -0.16 3.55 2.98
C ILE A 32 1.08 2.88 3.56
N ASN A 33 1.93 2.37 2.66
CA ASN A 33 3.21 1.82 3.07
C ASN A 33 4.25 2.93 3.13
N ILE A 34 4.87 3.16 4.29
CA ILE A 34 5.95 4.16 4.45
C ILE A 34 7.35 3.56 4.26
N MET A 35 7.46 2.24 4.39
CA MET A 35 8.71 1.50 4.26
C MET A 35 8.46 0.09 3.71
N ARG A 36 9.53 -0.58 3.32
CA ARG A 36 9.55 -2.01 2.95
C ARG A 36 10.77 -2.67 3.58
N GLY A 37 10.61 -3.91 4.02
CA GLY A 37 11.70 -4.70 4.58
C GLY A 37 11.67 -4.75 6.10
N CYS A 38 12.31 -5.78 6.66
CA CYS A 38 12.38 -6.00 8.11
C CYS A 38 13.68 -6.69 8.47
N PHE A 39 14.46 -6.11 9.38
CA PHE A 39 15.74 -6.66 9.82
C PHE A 39 15.60 -7.80 10.84
N GLY A 40 14.38 -8.05 11.34
CA GLY A 40 14.12 -8.90 12.50
C GLY A 40 14.38 -10.39 12.28
N GLY A 41 14.22 -10.90 11.06
CA GLY A 41 14.55 -12.30 10.74
C GLY A 41 13.84 -13.35 11.61
N CYS A 42 12.63 -13.04 12.10
CA CYS A 42 11.87 -13.95 12.96
C CYS A 42 11.57 -15.25 12.21
N SER A 43 11.82 -16.40 12.84
CA SER A 43 11.68 -17.73 12.21
C SER A 43 10.26 -18.04 11.72
N PHE A 44 9.25 -17.37 12.27
CA PHE A 44 7.85 -17.54 11.91
C PHE A 44 7.36 -16.55 10.84
N CYS A 45 8.15 -15.53 10.48
CA CYS A 45 7.71 -14.44 9.62
C CYS A 45 8.43 -14.48 8.27
N SER A 46 7.65 -14.50 7.18
CA SER A 46 8.19 -14.53 5.81
C SER A 46 8.51 -13.14 5.25
N ILE A 47 8.29 -12.06 5.99
CA ILE A 47 8.52 -10.68 5.49
C ILE A 47 9.96 -10.46 5.05
N THR A 48 10.94 -11.03 5.77
CA THR A 48 12.36 -10.87 5.45
C THR A 48 12.69 -11.49 4.08
N GLU A 49 12.02 -12.58 3.71
CA GLU A 49 12.18 -13.26 2.42
C GLU A 49 11.46 -12.51 1.28
N HIS A 50 10.27 -11.97 1.53
CA HIS A 50 9.47 -11.27 0.50
C HIS A 50 9.86 -9.81 0.28
N GLU A 51 10.35 -9.14 1.32
CA GLU A 51 10.64 -7.71 1.30
C GLU A 51 12.12 -7.38 1.45
N GLY A 52 12.91 -8.34 1.95
CA GLY A 52 14.33 -8.15 2.24
C GLY A 52 14.60 -7.76 3.69
N ARG A 53 15.86 -7.95 4.09
CA ARG A 53 16.33 -7.65 5.45
C ARG A 53 16.64 -6.17 5.67
N ILE A 54 16.89 -5.43 4.60
CA ILE A 54 17.24 -4.01 4.65
C ILE A 54 15.94 -3.21 4.59
N ILE A 55 15.72 -2.35 5.59
CA ILE A 55 14.60 -1.40 5.56
C ILE A 55 14.88 -0.34 4.49
N GLN A 56 13.96 -0.20 3.55
CA GLN A 56 13.95 0.84 2.53
C GLN A 56 12.78 1.79 2.81
N SER A 57 13.11 3.01 3.23
CA SER A 57 12.12 4.06 3.50
C SER A 57 11.69 4.77 2.22
N ARG A 58 10.46 5.28 2.21
CA ARG A 58 9.98 6.22 1.20
C ARG A 58 10.26 7.66 1.62
N SER A 59 10.33 8.55 0.64
CA SER A 59 10.38 9.98 0.91
C SER A 59 9.05 10.49 1.46
N GLU A 60 9.11 11.55 2.27
CA GLU A 60 7.94 12.21 2.83
C GLU A 60 7.02 12.75 1.73
N ASP A 61 7.59 13.43 0.73
CA ASP A 61 6.84 13.96 -0.41
C ASP A 61 6.07 12.84 -1.16
N SER A 62 6.70 11.68 -1.36
CA SER A 62 6.08 10.50 -1.97
C SER A 62 4.89 9.97 -1.16
N ILE A 63 4.99 10.00 0.18
CA ILE A 63 3.91 9.59 1.07
C ILE A 63 2.77 10.60 1.01
N ILE A 64 3.06 11.91 1.09
CA ILE A 64 2.05 12.98 1.03
C ILE A 64 1.29 12.93 -0.29
N ASN A 65 1.99 12.82 -1.42
CA ASN A 65 1.36 12.72 -2.74
C ASN A 65 0.39 11.53 -2.83
N GLU A 66 0.73 10.39 -2.22
CA GLU A 66 -0.17 9.23 -2.19
C GLU A 66 -1.38 9.44 -1.28
N ILE A 67 -1.22 10.10 -0.13
CA ILE A 67 -2.33 10.48 0.75
C ILE A 67 -3.35 11.33 -0.02
N GLU A 68 -2.86 12.35 -0.73
CA GLU A 68 -3.71 13.24 -1.53
C GLU A 68 -4.44 12.46 -2.64
N ALA A 69 -3.73 11.59 -3.35
CA ALA A 69 -4.34 10.75 -4.37
C ALA A 69 -5.43 9.83 -3.78
N ILE A 70 -5.22 9.25 -2.59
CA ILE A 70 -6.21 8.41 -1.91
C ILE A 70 -7.46 9.22 -1.56
N ARG A 71 -7.26 10.37 -0.90
CA ARG A 71 -8.34 11.29 -0.51
C ARG A 71 -9.22 11.66 -1.70
N ASP A 72 -8.60 11.94 -2.84
CA ASP A 72 -9.30 12.49 -4.00
C ASP A 72 -9.91 11.41 -4.91
N THR A 73 -9.38 10.18 -4.92
CA THR A 73 -9.79 9.13 -5.88
C THR A 73 -10.50 7.94 -5.27
N VAL A 74 -10.32 7.64 -3.98
CA VAL A 74 -10.88 6.43 -3.37
C VAL A 74 -12.26 6.73 -2.77
N PRO A 75 -13.33 6.05 -3.21
CA PRO A 75 -14.67 6.30 -2.71
C PRO A 75 -14.80 6.04 -1.21
N GLY A 76 -15.46 6.97 -0.50
CA GLY A 76 -15.79 6.81 0.91
C GLY A 76 -14.60 6.93 1.85
N PHE A 77 -13.60 7.75 1.50
CA PHE A 77 -12.48 8.11 2.37
C PHE A 77 -12.97 8.62 3.73
N THR A 78 -12.42 8.06 4.81
CA THR A 78 -12.88 8.33 6.19
C THR A 78 -11.88 9.12 7.05
N GLY A 79 -10.71 9.49 6.53
CA GLY A 79 -9.67 10.22 7.27
C GLY A 79 -8.27 9.69 7.03
#